data_AF-A0A1I3MXY9-F1
#
_entry.id   AF-A0A1I3MXY9-F1
#
_cell.length_a   1.000
_cell.length_b   1.000
_cell.length_c   1.000
_cell.angle_alpha   90.00
_cell.angle_beta   90.00
_cell.angle_gamma   90.00
#
_symmetry.space_group_name_H-M   'P 1'
#
loop_
_entity.id
_entity.type
_entity.pdbx_description
1 polymer ?
#
loop_
_entity_poly.entity_id
_entity_poly.type
_entity_poly.pdbx_seq_one_letter_code
_entity_poly.pdbx_strand_id
1 'polypeptide(L)'
;MSNPMIDTAKRAAVRVVKPLVGPRAWARLRGAPAPAAAPAARRTPTAKAMPLPEPKEAELTEAQRRRRELQAMSLTDLAQHFGTDKHGLHFYTTHYQRHLEHLRGERFTLLEIGIGGYVKQGRGGASLRMWKFFFPRAQIIGLDIEDKSFVRAPRIDTYQGSQVDPEVLERIVAEKKGPLRVVIDDGSHRPEHIRETFRILFPLLEDGGIYAIEDTQTSYWPEWGGSDERHDPTTTMALVKDLVDGLNHEEYVDESYAPTYADLHVVAVHCYHNLVFIEKGRNTEGTNRRSVLAERYAGAQSGAHSDAPPDAPPDAP
;
A
#
# COMPACT_ATOMS: atom_id res chain seq x y z
N MET A 1 32.63 49.23 25.42
CA MET A 1 32.03 48.07 26.12
C MET A 1 31.18 47.30 25.11
N SER A 2 31.65 46.14 24.65
CA SER A 2 30.98 45.34 23.61
C SER A 2 29.99 44.34 24.23
N ASN A 3 28.77 44.32 23.70
CA ASN A 3 27.66 43.52 24.21
C ASN A 3 27.90 42.00 24.00
N PRO A 4 28.00 41.18 25.07
CA PRO A 4 28.37 39.76 24.97
C PRO A 4 27.37 38.90 24.17
N MET A 5 26.10 39.32 24.03
CA MET A 5 25.12 38.58 23.23
C MET A 5 25.39 38.67 21.71
N ILE A 6 25.95 39.78 21.22
CA ILE A 6 26.26 39.97 19.80
C ILE A 6 27.45 39.10 19.37
N ASP A 7 28.39 38.85 20.27
CA ASP A 7 29.61 38.12 19.97
C ASP A 7 29.37 36.59 19.91
N THR A 8 28.42 36.09 20.70
CA THR A 8 27.97 34.69 20.66
C THR A 8 27.23 34.36 19.35
N ALA A 9 26.35 35.26 18.88
CA ALA A 9 25.63 35.09 17.62
C ALA A 9 26.56 35.10 16.39
N LYS A 10 27.59 35.96 16.39
CA LYS A 10 28.60 36.00 15.33
C LYS A 10 29.46 34.73 15.27
N ARG A 11 29.83 34.16 16.41
CA ARG A 11 30.58 32.89 16.48
C ARG A 11 29.75 31.71 15.99
N ALA A 12 28.45 31.68 16.29
CA ALA A 12 27.54 30.66 15.79
C ALA A 12 27.38 30.72 14.26
N ALA A 13 27.19 31.91 13.69
CA ALA A 13 27.09 32.10 12.24
C ALA A 13 28.36 31.66 11.48
N VAL A 14 29.55 31.94 12.04
CA VAL A 14 30.83 31.50 11.45
C VAL A 14 30.97 29.98 11.41
N ARG A 15 30.50 29.28 12.45
CA ARG A 15 30.60 27.81 12.52
C ARG A 15 29.65 27.12 11.55
N VAL A 16 28.51 27.73 11.25
CA VAL A 16 27.49 27.17 10.33
C VAL A 16 27.79 27.48 8.86
N VAL A 17 28.24 28.71 8.55
CA VAL A 17 28.40 29.14 7.15
C VAL A 17 29.75 28.73 6.55
N LYS A 18 30.84 28.73 7.34
CA LYS A 18 32.20 28.43 6.85
C LYS A 18 32.36 27.03 6.21
N PRO A 19 31.74 25.95 6.70
CA PRO A 19 31.82 24.63 6.06
C PRO A 19 31.03 24.53 4.75
N LEU A 20 30.03 25.39 4.56
CA LEU A 20 29.10 25.35 3.42
C LEU A 20 29.60 26.13 2.21
N VAL A 21 30.67 26.92 2.35
CA VAL A 21 31.22 27.73 1.25
C VAL A 21 32.73 27.53 1.12
N GLY A 22 33.21 27.47 -0.13
CA GLY A 22 34.63 27.28 -0.41
C GLY A 22 35.52 28.43 0.10
N PRO A 23 36.84 28.21 0.28
CA PRO A 23 37.76 29.16 0.92
C PRO A 23 37.78 30.56 0.29
N ARG A 24 37.60 30.64 -1.04
CA ARG A 24 37.55 31.91 -1.79
C ARG A 24 36.26 32.69 -1.56
N ALA A 25 35.12 32.01 -1.47
CA ALA A 25 33.83 32.63 -1.15
C ALA A 25 33.80 33.11 0.31
N TRP A 26 34.37 32.32 1.22
CA TRP A 26 34.54 32.69 2.63
C TRP A 26 35.43 33.93 2.84
N ALA A 27 36.48 34.09 2.02
CA ALA A 27 37.37 35.26 2.08
C ALA A 27 36.66 36.55 1.62
N ARG A 28 35.82 36.48 0.58
CA ARG A 28 35.00 37.61 0.09
C ARG A 28 33.94 38.06 1.11
N LEU A 29 33.27 37.11 1.76
CA LEU A 29 32.26 37.41 2.79
C LEU A 29 32.83 38.15 4.01
N ARG A 30 34.13 38.02 4.27
CA ARG A 30 34.83 38.70 5.38
C ARG A 30 35.55 39.98 4.97
N GLY A 31 35.37 40.46 3.74
CA GLY A 31 35.93 41.73 3.28
C GLY A 31 37.46 41.80 3.30
N ALA A 32 38.16 40.65 3.28
CA ALA A 32 39.61 40.64 3.28
C ALA A 32 40.16 41.06 1.91
N PRO A 33 41.11 42.01 1.82
CA PRO A 33 41.71 42.41 0.55
C PRO A 33 42.49 41.25 -0.07
N ALA A 34 42.43 41.14 -1.40
CA ALA A 34 43.11 40.09 -2.16
C ALA A 34 44.65 40.24 -2.03
N PRO A 35 45.41 39.14 -1.92
CA PRO A 35 46.87 39.22 -1.88
C PRO A 35 47.45 39.62 -3.24
N ALA A 36 48.54 40.39 -3.19
CA ALA A 36 49.26 40.92 -4.34
C ALA A 36 49.92 39.82 -5.21
N ALA A 37 50.05 40.12 -6.51
CA ALA A 37 50.63 39.24 -7.50
C ALA A 37 52.15 39.05 -7.32
N ALA A 38 52.61 37.80 -7.42
CA ALA A 38 54.02 37.42 -7.42
C ALA A 38 54.66 37.61 -8.83
N PRO A 39 56.00 37.78 -8.92
CA PRO A 39 56.65 38.16 -10.16
C PRO A 39 56.73 37.00 -11.18
N ALA A 40 56.73 37.37 -12.45
CA ALA A 40 56.68 36.46 -13.59
C ALA A 40 57.90 35.54 -13.67
N ALA A 41 57.68 34.23 -13.52
CA ALA A 41 58.65 33.21 -13.89
C ALA A 41 58.67 33.00 -15.41
N ARG A 42 59.88 32.89 -15.99
CA ARG A 42 60.12 32.54 -17.40
C ARG A 42 59.39 31.23 -17.75
N ARG A 43 58.52 31.28 -18.75
CA ARG A 43 57.81 30.10 -19.28
C ARG A 43 58.73 29.37 -20.26
N THR A 44 59.13 28.15 -19.89
CA THR A 44 59.50 27.12 -20.86
C THR A 44 58.25 26.69 -21.65
N PRO A 45 58.36 26.23 -22.90
CA PRO A 45 57.21 25.82 -23.69
C PRO A 45 56.63 24.53 -23.11
N THR A 46 55.54 24.64 -22.35
CA THR A 46 54.71 23.51 -21.94
C THR A 46 53.97 22.98 -23.17
N ALA A 47 54.18 21.72 -23.50
CA ALA A 47 53.36 20.99 -24.45
C ALA A 47 51.88 21.21 -24.13
N LYS A 48 51.04 21.43 -25.15
CA LYS A 48 49.58 21.50 -25.02
C LYS A 48 49.11 20.25 -24.27
N ALA A 49 48.72 20.40 -23.01
CA ALA A 49 47.99 19.36 -22.31
C ALA A 49 46.66 19.18 -23.04
N MET A 50 46.47 18.00 -23.64
CA MET A 50 45.16 17.59 -24.12
C MET A 50 44.17 17.67 -22.95
N PRO A 51 42.92 18.12 -23.17
CA PRO A 51 41.90 18.02 -22.14
C PRO A 51 41.81 16.56 -21.70
N LEU A 52 41.89 16.32 -20.38
CA LEU A 52 41.52 15.02 -19.84
C LEU A 52 40.08 14.76 -20.31
N PRO A 53 39.77 13.59 -20.90
CA PRO A 53 38.41 13.28 -21.30
C PRO A 53 37.52 13.39 -20.07
N GLU A 54 36.39 14.11 -20.21
CA GLU A 54 35.35 14.08 -19.19
C GLU A 54 34.98 12.61 -18.90
N PRO A 55 34.74 12.24 -17.63
CA PRO A 55 34.39 10.87 -17.32
C PRO A 55 33.09 10.54 -18.07
N LYS A 56 33.19 9.69 -19.10
CA LYS A 56 32.02 9.14 -19.78
C LYS A 56 31.15 8.49 -18.72
N GLU A 57 29.91 8.94 -18.55
CA GLU A 57 28.90 8.18 -17.81
C GLU A 57 28.98 6.73 -18.29
N ALA A 58 29.21 5.79 -17.38
CA ALA A 58 29.35 4.40 -17.75
C ALA A 58 28.10 3.96 -18.53
N GLU A 59 28.28 3.58 -19.80
CA GLU A 59 27.18 3.14 -20.64
C GLU A 59 26.47 1.97 -19.96
N LEU A 60 25.14 2.09 -19.82
CA LEU A 60 24.33 1.02 -19.24
C LEU A 60 24.51 -0.27 -20.05
N THR A 61 24.49 -1.41 -19.37
CA THR A 61 24.36 -2.69 -20.06
C THR A 61 22.98 -2.80 -20.71
N GLU A 62 22.84 -3.69 -21.69
CA GLU A 62 21.54 -3.93 -22.35
C GLU A 62 20.45 -4.34 -21.36
N ALA A 63 20.79 -5.20 -20.39
CA ALA A 63 19.89 -5.58 -19.31
C ALA A 63 19.45 -4.39 -18.44
N GLN A 64 20.36 -3.45 -18.18
CA GLN A 64 20.04 -2.24 -17.42
C GLN A 64 19.14 -1.30 -18.22
N ARG A 65 19.39 -1.12 -19.53
CA ARG A 65 18.50 -0.35 -20.43
C ARG A 65 17.11 -0.96 -20.47
N ARG A 66 17.02 -2.26 -20.76
CA ARG A 66 15.75 -2.98 -20.83
C ARG A 66 14.95 -2.88 -19.54
N ARG A 67 15.62 -2.98 -18.38
CA ARG A 67 14.98 -2.80 -17.08
C ARG A 67 14.42 -1.39 -16.92
N ARG A 68 15.18 -0.34 -17.29
CA ARG A 68 14.72 1.05 -17.20
C ARG A 68 13.51 1.30 -18.11
N GLU A 69 13.53 0.77 -19.33
CA GLU A 69 12.40 0.84 -20.27
C GLU A 69 11.13 0.26 -19.68
N LEU A 70 11.19 -0.99 -19.17
CA LEU A 70 10.03 -1.64 -18.55
C LEU A 70 9.53 -0.86 -17.32
N GLN A 71 10.43 -0.31 -16.50
CA GLN A 71 10.03 0.46 -15.32
C GLN A 71 9.38 1.82 -15.65
N ALA A 72 9.60 2.34 -16.85
CA ALA A 72 9.01 3.58 -17.34
C ALA A 72 7.62 3.37 -18.00
N MET A 73 7.23 2.13 -18.27
CA MET A 73 5.95 1.81 -18.88
C MET A 73 4.77 2.08 -17.94
N SER A 74 3.60 2.34 -18.54
CA SER A 74 2.32 2.30 -17.83
C SER A 74 1.98 0.87 -17.43
N LEU A 75 1.03 0.69 -16.50
CA LEU A 75 0.58 -0.64 -16.10
C LEU A 75 -0.09 -1.38 -17.26
N THR A 76 -0.82 -0.66 -18.11
CA THR A 76 -1.45 -1.20 -19.33
C THR A 76 -0.40 -1.74 -20.30
N ASP A 77 0.66 -0.98 -20.57
CA ASP A 77 1.72 -1.42 -21.48
C ASP A 77 2.45 -2.65 -20.91
N LEU A 78 2.65 -2.70 -19.58
CA LEU A 78 3.24 -3.86 -18.92
C LEU A 78 2.34 -5.10 -19.01
N ALA A 79 1.03 -4.93 -18.84
CA ALA A 79 0.06 -6.01 -18.97
C ALA A 79 0.10 -6.63 -20.38
N GLN A 80 0.07 -5.79 -21.40
CA GLN A 80 0.22 -6.19 -22.80
C GLN A 80 1.59 -6.85 -23.05
N HIS A 81 2.67 -6.28 -22.51
CA HIS A 81 4.03 -6.81 -22.69
C HIS A 81 4.19 -8.21 -22.11
N PHE A 82 3.65 -8.47 -20.90
CA PHE A 82 3.77 -9.77 -20.25
C PHE A 82 2.63 -10.75 -20.58
N GLY A 83 1.60 -10.29 -21.28
CA GLY A 83 0.49 -11.12 -21.77
C GLY A 83 -0.46 -11.57 -20.66
N THR A 84 -0.73 -10.72 -19.66
CA THR A 84 -1.84 -10.94 -18.71
C THR A 84 -3.12 -10.34 -19.29
N ASP A 85 -4.23 -11.02 -19.02
CA ASP A 85 -5.61 -10.66 -19.41
C ASP A 85 -6.19 -9.47 -18.65
N LYS A 86 -5.52 -8.99 -17.59
CA LYS A 86 -5.86 -7.74 -16.87
C LYS A 86 -6.01 -6.53 -17.80
N HIS A 87 -5.47 -6.60 -19.01
CA HIS A 87 -5.81 -5.72 -20.13
C HIS A 87 -6.08 -6.50 -21.42
N GLY A 88 -7.17 -6.15 -22.12
CA GLY A 88 -7.56 -6.71 -23.42
C GLY A 88 -8.80 -7.59 -23.32
N LEU A 89 -8.77 -8.60 -22.43
CA LEU A 89 -9.99 -9.34 -22.03
C LEU A 89 -10.74 -8.58 -20.94
N HIS A 90 -9.98 -8.05 -19.96
CA HIS A 90 -10.45 -7.15 -18.93
C HIS A 90 -9.86 -5.74 -19.15
N PHE A 91 -10.29 -4.76 -18.35
CA PHE A 91 -9.78 -3.38 -18.40
C PHE A 91 -9.30 -2.88 -17.03
N TYR A 92 -8.82 -3.81 -16.19
CA TYR A 92 -8.47 -3.57 -14.79
C TYR A 92 -7.25 -2.66 -14.60
N THR A 93 -6.31 -2.65 -15.54
CA THR A 93 -5.03 -1.92 -15.41
C THR A 93 -5.19 -0.42 -15.15
N THR A 94 -6.20 0.22 -15.72
CA THR A 94 -6.44 1.66 -15.50
C THR A 94 -6.86 1.95 -14.05
N HIS A 95 -7.70 1.10 -13.47
CA HIS A 95 -8.15 1.19 -12.09
C HIS A 95 -7.03 0.83 -11.11
N TYR A 96 -6.28 -0.24 -11.39
CA TYR A 96 -5.10 -0.58 -10.61
C TYR A 96 -4.05 0.52 -10.59
N GLN A 97 -3.76 1.12 -11.76
CA GLN A 97 -2.81 2.21 -11.81
C GLN A 97 -3.31 3.41 -10.98
N ARG A 98 -4.58 3.80 -11.13
CA ARG A 98 -5.17 4.88 -10.31
C ARG A 98 -4.98 4.64 -8.80
N HIS A 99 -5.24 3.42 -8.36
CA HIS A 99 -5.22 3.08 -6.93
C HIS A 99 -3.83 2.81 -6.38
N LEU A 100 -2.90 2.29 -7.18
CA LEU A 100 -1.60 1.81 -6.68
C LEU A 100 -0.40 2.63 -7.15
N GLU A 101 -0.54 3.59 -8.08
CA GLU A 101 0.60 4.36 -8.62
C GLU A 101 1.40 5.06 -7.52
N HIS A 102 0.73 5.52 -6.46
CA HIS A 102 1.39 6.16 -5.32
C HIS A 102 2.39 5.25 -4.57
N LEU A 103 2.29 3.92 -4.73
CA LEU A 103 3.20 2.94 -4.15
C LEU A 103 4.41 2.60 -5.06
N ARG A 104 4.48 3.13 -6.29
CA ARG A 104 5.54 2.78 -7.28
C ARG A 104 6.96 2.90 -6.71
N GLY A 105 7.20 3.94 -5.91
CA GLY A 105 8.50 4.22 -5.28
C GLY A 105 8.77 3.51 -3.95
N GLU A 106 7.80 2.77 -3.42
CA GLU A 106 7.81 2.28 -2.04
C GLU A 106 8.37 0.85 -1.91
N ARG A 107 8.84 0.51 -0.70
CA ARG A 107 9.26 -0.85 -0.35
C ARG A 107 8.13 -1.53 0.42
N PHE A 108 7.49 -2.50 -0.21
CA PHE A 108 6.40 -3.27 0.39
C PHE A 108 6.31 -4.68 -0.19
N THR A 109 5.42 -5.50 0.38
CA THR A 109 5.00 -6.77 -0.18
C THR A 109 3.62 -6.64 -0.83
N LEU A 110 3.51 -7.10 -2.08
CA LEU A 110 2.26 -7.40 -2.77
C LEU A 110 2.07 -8.91 -2.78
N LEU A 111 0.90 -9.38 -2.32
CA LEU A 111 0.47 -10.77 -2.45
C LEU A 111 -0.62 -10.85 -3.52
N GLU A 112 -0.42 -11.69 -4.54
CA GLU A 112 -1.44 -12.06 -5.52
C GLU A 112 -1.78 -13.55 -5.34
N ILE A 113 -3.06 -13.83 -5.19
CA ILE A 113 -3.62 -15.18 -5.14
C ILE A 113 -4.09 -15.49 -6.57
N GLY A 114 -3.66 -16.62 -7.11
CA GLY A 114 -3.81 -16.94 -8.54
C GLY A 114 -2.58 -16.48 -9.32
N ILE A 115 -1.65 -17.41 -9.59
CA ILE A 115 -0.48 -17.12 -10.45
C ILE A 115 -0.84 -17.36 -11.93
N GLY A 116 -1.89 -18.15 -12.16
CA GLY A 116 -2.48 -18.38 -13.48
C GLY A 116 -1.81 -19.51 -14.27
N GLY A 117 -2.37 -19.77 -15.45
CA GLY A 117 -1.98 -20.90 -16.29
C GLY A 117 -2.56 -22.25 -15.87
N TYR A 118 -3.29 -22.32 -14.74
CA TYR A 118 -3.98 -23.52 -14.24
C TYR A 118 -3.02 -24.73 -14.18
N VAL A 119 -3.51 -25.94 -14.43
CA VAL A 119 -2.71 -27.19 -14.45
C VAL A 119 -1.66 -27.27 -15.56
N LYS A 120 -1.54 -26.26 -16.45
CA LYS A 120 -0.65 -26.32 -17.60
C LYS A 120 0.80 -26.09 -17.16
N GLN A 121 1.63 -27.12 -17.33
CA GLN A 121 3.06 -27.07 -17.01
C GLN A 121 3.75 -25.90 -17.73
N GLY A 122 4.59 -25.16 -16.99
CA GLY A 122 5.37 -24.04 -17.52
C GLY A 122 4.57 -22.78 -17.90
N ARG A 123 3.27 -22.70 -17.57
CA ARG A 123 2.43 -21.52 -17.82
C ARG A 123 2.00 -20.83 -16.52
N GLY A 124 2.16 -19.51 -16.48
CA GLY A 124 1.76 -18.66 -15.35
C GLY A 124 2.68 -17.45 -15.12
N GLY A 125 2.31 -16.60 -14.17
CA GLY A 125 3.13 -15.51 -13.63
C GLY A 125 3.20 -14.25 -14.48
N ALA A 126 2.31 -14.08 -15.47
CA ALA A 126 2.27 -12.88 -16.31
C ALA A 126 2.02 -11.61 -15.48
N SER A 127 1.01 -11.65 -14.61
CA SER A 127 0.69 -10.58 -13.67
C SER A 127 1.82 -10.35 -12.64
N LEU A 128 2.39 -11.40 -12.05
CA LEU A 128 3.55 -11.24 -11.14
C LEU A 128 4.73 -10.51 -11.79
N ARG A 129 5.01 -10.78 -13.07
CA ARG A 129 6.04 -10.04 -13.83
C ARG A 129 5.62 -8.60 -14.06
N MET A 130 4.37 -8.35 -14.44
CA MET A 130 3.81 -7.00 -14.57
C MET A 130 4.02 -6.21 -13.27
N TRP A 131 3.60 -6.75 -12.11
CA TRP A 131 3.75 -6.10 -10.80
C TRP A 131 5.21 -5.86 -10.43
N LYS A 132 6.10 -6.81 -10.70
CA LYS A 132 7.54 -6.66 -10.43
C LYS A 132 8.14 -5.43 -11.13
N PHE A 133 7.71 -5.13 -12.34
CA PHE A 133 8.22 -3.99 -13.10
C PHE A 133 7.48 -2.69 -12.79
N PHE A 134 6.17 -2.76 -12.51
CA PHE A 134 5.39 -1.62 -12.07
C PHE A 134 5.81 -1.14 -10.67
N PHE A 135 6.23 -2.04 -9.77
CA PHE A 135 6.79 -1.73 -8.45
C PHE A 135 8.28 -2.13 -8.36
N PRO A 136 9.22 -1.26 -8.79
CA PRO A 136 10.66 -1.54 -8.80
C PRO A 136 11.29 -2.00 -7.48
N ARG A 137 10.66 -1.66 -6.34
CA ARG A 137 11.18 -1.85 -4.99
C ARG A 137 10.33 -2.79 -4.12
N ALA A 138 9.19 -3.25 -4.62
CA ALA A 138 8.34 -4.20 -3.92
C ALA A 138 8.86 -5.64 -4.04
N GLN A 139 8.54 -6.44 -3.04
CA GLN A 139 8.53 -7.90 -3.09
C GLN A 139 7.16 -8.33 -3.62
N ILE A 140 7.16 -9.20 -4.63
CA ILE A 140 5.95 -9.80 -5.18
C ILE A 140 5.87 -11.24 -4.67
N ILE A 141 4.71 -11.65 -4.17
CA ILE A 141 4.42 -13.00 -3.73
C ILE A 141 3.23 -13.50 -4.53
N GLY A 142 3.36 -14.68 -5.13
CA GLY A 142 2.25 -15.41 -5.72
C GLY A 142 1.85 -16.61 -4.86
N LEU A 143 0.55 -16.84 -4.68
CA LEU A 143 -0.02 -18.08 -4.15
C LEU A 143 -0.83 -18.78 -5.24
N ASP A 144 -0.60 -20.07 -5.45
CA ASP A 144 -1.40 -20.88 -6.38
C ASP A 144 -1.60 -22.29 -5.80
N ILE A 145 -2.71 -22.95 -6.19
CA ILE A 145 -2.97 -24.34 -5.79
C ILE A 145 -1.99 -25.30 -6.48
N GLU A 146 -1.55 -24.95 -7.68
CA GLU A 146 -0.59 -25.71 -8.48
C GLU A 146 0.85 -25.31 -8.17
N ASP A 147 1.82 -26.20 -8.41
CA ASP A 147 3.23 -25.83 -8.31
C ASP A 147 3.62 -24.87 -9.44
N LYS A 148 3.93 -23.63 -9.04
CA LYS A 148 4.40 -22.54 -9.91
C LYS A 148 5.83 -22.11 -9.58
N SER A 149 6.62 -22.96 -8.95
CA SER A 149 8.01 -22.69 -8.55
C SER A 149 8.91 -22.20 -9.71
N PHE A 150 8.61 -22.57 -10.96
CA PHE A 150 9.31 -22.09 -12.15
C PHE A 150 9.17 -20.58 -12.41
N VAL A 151 8.20 -19.90 -11.77
CA VAL A 151 7.98 -18.45 -11.89
C VAL A 151 8.92 -17.65 -10.96
N ARG A 152 9.50 -18.31 -9.93
CA ARG A 152 10.38 -17.65 -8.95
C ARG A 152 11.52 -16.91 -9.62
N ALA A 153 11.78 -15.70 -9.13
CA ALA A 153 12.81 -14.81 -9.66
C ALA A 153 13.22 -13.81 -8.58
N PRO A 154 14.27 -12.99 -8.77
CA PRO A 154 14.55 -11.90 -7.85
C PRO A 154 13.31 -11.01 -7.65
N ARG A 155 12.85 -10.87 -6.40
CA ARG A 155 11.62 -10.17 -5.96
C ARG A 155 10.29 -10.81 -6.36
N ILE A 156 10.30 -12.07 -6.81
CA ILE A 156 9.09 -12.88 -7.01
C ILE A 156 9.30 -14.20 -6.25
N ASP A 157 8.58 -14.34 -5.16
CA ASP A 157 8.48 -15.61 -4.42
C ASP A 157 7.13 -16.26 -4.74
N THR A 158 7.07 -17.58 -4.69
CA THR A 158 5.84 -18.34 -4.96
C THR A 158 5.59 -19.33 -3.85
N TYR A 159 4.32 -19.51 -3.51
CA TYR A 159 3.83 -20.48 -2.55
C TYR A 159 2.81 -21.38 -3.24
N GLN A 160 2.88 -22.66 -2.90
CA GLN A 160 1.86 -23.63 -3.30
C GLN A 160 0.93 -23.88 -2.12
N GLY A 161 -0.38 -23.84 -2.36
CA GLY A 161 -1.38 -24.13 -1.35
C GLY A 161 -2.76 -23.59 -1.71
N SER A 162 -3.75 -23.92 -0.90
CA SER A 162 -5.10 -23.40 -1.06
C SER A 162 -5.20 -21.96 -0.54
N GLN A 163 -5.98 -21.11 -1.22
CA GLN A 163 -6.25 -19.74 -0.74
C GLN A 163 -7.13 -19.71 0.52
N VAL A 164 -7.78 -20.82 0.87
CA VAL A 164 -8.59 -20.96 2.09
C VAL A 164 -7.85 -21.72 3.19
N ASP A 165 -6.57 -21.99 3.01
CA ASP A 165 -5.74 -22.63 4.05
C ASP A 165 -5.09 -21.55 4.93
N PRO A 166 -5.55 -21.36 6.18
CA PRO A 166 -5.01 -20.33 7.07
C PRO A 166 -3.52 -20.55 7.38
N GLU A 167 -3.04 -21.80 7.46
CA GLU A 167 -1.63 -22.08 7.77
C GLU A 167 -0.72 -21.60 6.63
N VAL A 168 -1.15 -21.76 5.38
CA VAL A 168 -0.41 -21.28 4.21
C VAL A 168 -0.39 -19.75 4.18
N LEU A 169 -1.54 -19.10 4.44
CA LEU A 169 -1.65 -17.65 4.44
C LEU A 169 -0.84 -17.01 5.58
N GLU A 170 -0.92 -17.56 6.78
CA GLU A 170 -0.13 -17.12 7.93
C GLU A 170 1.37 -17.30 7.70
N ARG A 171 1.79 -18.43 7.10
CA ARG A 171 3.18 -18.65 6.71
C ARG A 171 3.67 -17.61 5.71
N ILE A 172 2.90 -17.30 4.67
CA ILE A 172 3.24 -16.24 3.71
C ILE A 172 3.44 -14.91 4.44
N VAL A 173 2.52 -14.56 5.33
CA VAL A 173 2.58 -13.30 6.09
C VAL A 173 3.76 -13.29 7.05
N ALA A 174 4.15 -14.42 7.64
CA ALA A 174 5.31 -14.52 8.52
C ALA A 174 6.64 -14.41 7.77
N GLU A 175 6.74 -14.98 6.57
CA GLU A 175 7.98 -15.05 5.78
C GLU A 175 8.20 -13.85 4.84
N LYS A 176 7.17 -13.02 4.63
CA LYS A 176 7.24 -11.88 3.70
C LYS A 176 8.35 -10.88 4.05
N LYS A 177 8.74 -10.10 3.03
CA LYS A 177 9.74 -9.02 3.17
C LYS A 177 9.08 -7.65 3.13
N GLY A 178 9.06 -6.97 4.27
CA GLY A 178 8.43 -5.66 4.40
C GLY A 178 6.93 -5.73 4.64
N PRO A 179 6.26 -4.57 4.75
CA PRO A 179 4.84 -4.49 5.09
C PRO A 179 3.97 -5.09 3.98
N LEU A 180 2.96 -5.87 4.35
CA LEU A 180 1.92 -6.31 3.39
C LEU A 180 1.01 -5.12 3.13
N ARG A 181 1.12 -4.52 1.94
CA ARG A 181 0.38 -3.31 1.57
C ARG A 181 -0.70 -3.54 0.53
N VAL A 182 -0.55 -4.60 -0.27
CA VAL A 182 -1.49 -4.94 -1.34
C VAL A 182 -1.75 -6.45 -1.31
N VAL A 183 -3.03 -6.81 -1.29
CA VAL A 183 -3.50 -8.18 -1.55
C VAL A 183 -4.40 -8.13 -2.79
N ILE A 184 -4.23 -9.06 -3.71
CA ILE A 184 -5.07 -9.25 -4.89
C ILE A 184 -5.60 -10.68 -4.84
N ASP A 185 -6.92 -10.85 -4.73
CA ASP A 185 -7.59 -12.14 -4.87
C ASP A 185 -8.07 -12.31 -6.32
N ASP A 186 -7.27 -13.04 -7.10
CA ASP A 186 -7.49 -13.43 -8.49
C ASP A 186 -7.40 -14.98 -8.61
N GLY A 187 -7.85 -15.67 -7.56
CA GLY A 187 -7.63 -17.10 -7.36
C GLY A 187 -8.66 -17.98 -8.04
N SER A 188 -9.50 -18.63 -7.25
CA SER A 188 -10.51 -19.58 -7.72
C SER A 188 -11.82 -18.93 -8.20
N HIS A 189 -12.02 -17.66 -7.84
CA HIS A 189 -13.24 -16.88 -8.06
C HIS A 189 -14.52 -17.46 -7.43
N ARG A 190 -14.40 -18.51 -6.61
CA ARG A 190 -15.55 -19.09 -5.88
C ARG A 190 -15.93 -18.17 -4.72
N PRO A 191 -17.21 -17.79 -4.57
CA PRO A 191 -17.61 -16.86 -3.51
C PRO A 191 -17.20 -17.30 -2.10
N GLU A 192 -17.36 -18.58 -1.77
CA GLU A 192 -16.97 -19.11 -0.47
C GLU A 192 -15.47 -19.01 -0.21
N HIS A 193 -14.64 -19.11 -1.26
CA HIS A 193 -13.19 -18.96 -1.13
C HIS A 193 -12.81 -17.49 -0.96
N ILE A 194 -13.36 -16.59 -1.77
CA ILE A 194 -13.08 -15.15 -1.66
C ILE A 194 -13.47 -14.64 -0.26
N ARG A 195 -14.64 -15.03 0.25
CA ARG A 195 -15.11 -14.63 1.59
C ARG A 195 -14.17 -15.13 2.69
N GLU A 196 -13.74 -16.39 2.61
CA GLU A 196 -12.84 -16.97 3.62
C GLU A 196 -11.44 -16.36 3.53
N THR A 197 -10.89 -16.19 2.34
CA THR A 197 -9.58 -15.56 2.14
C THR A 197 -9.59 -14.10 2.61
N PHE A 198 -10.67 -13.34 2.33
CA PHE A 198 -10.83 -11.98 2.86
C PHE A 198 -10.84 -11.97 4.39
N ARG A 199 -11.62 -12.86 5.02
CA ARG A 199 -11.71 -13.00 6.48
C ARG A 199 -10.34 -13.25 7.13
N ILE A 200 -9.48 -14.04 6.49
CA ILE A 200 -8.13 -14.37 6.99
C ILE A 200 -7.14 -13.24 6.72
N LEU A 201 -7.06 -12.73 5.49
CA LEU A 201 -5.99 -11.82 5.07
C LEU A 201 -6.25 -10.34 5.38
N PHE A 202 -7.51 -9.89 5.39
CA PHE A 202 -7.81 -8.48 5.63
C PHE A 202 -7.32 -7.99 7.02
N PRO A 203 -7.46 -8.78 8.11
CA PRO A 203 -6.85 -8.45 9.39
C PRO A 203 -5.31 -8.36 9.36
N LEU A 204 -4.65 -9.11 8.48
CA LEU A 204 -3.19 -9.19 8.36
C LEU A 204 -2.59 -8.11 7.44
N LEU A 205 -3.43 -7.38 6.69
CA LEU A 205 -3.05 -6.24 5.87
C LEU A 205 -2.70 -5.03 6.75
N GLU A 206 -1.74 -4.20 6.36
CA GLU A 206 -1.38 -3.00 7.13
C GLU A 206 -2.43 -1.87 6.97
N ASP A 207 -2.58 -1.00 7.97
CA ASP A 207 -3.46 0.18 7.91
C ASP A 207 -3.00 1.18 6.82
N GLY A 208 -3.88 1.52 5.89
CA GLY A 208 -3.58 2.19 4.62
C GLY A 208 -3.28 1.22 3.46
N GLY A 209 -3.53 -0.07 3.66
CA GLY A 209 -3.35 -1.12 2.66
C GLY A 209 -4.58 -1.31 1.80
N ILE A 210 -4.39 -1.96 0.65
CA ILE A 210 -5.44 -2.19 -0.35
C ILE A 210 -5.65 -3.69 -0.55
N TYR A 211 -6.90 -4.13 -0.45
CA TYR A 211 -7.33 -5.47 -0.83
C TYR A 211 -8.16 -5.36 -2.12
N ALA A 212 -7.75 -6.05 -3.17
CA ALA A 212 -8.48 -6.11 -4.43
C ALA A 212 -9.09 -7.50 -4.63
N ILE A 213 -10.32 -7.53 -5.15
CA ILE A 213 -11.02 -8.76 -5.56
C ILE A 213 -11.29 -8.66 -7.06
N GLU A 214 -10.78 -9.61 -7.83
CA GLU A 214 -11.04 -9.73 -9.27
C GLU A 214 -12.20 -10.69 -9.57
N ASP A 215 -12.75 -10.54 -10.76
CA ASP A 215 -13.74 -11.43 -11.36
C ASP A 215 -15.02 -11.67 -10.54
N THR A 216 -15.55 -10.58 -9.97
CA THR A 216 -16.77 -10.64 -9.14
C THR A 216 -18.04 -11.10 -9.89
N GLN A 217 -18.02 -11.21 -11.22
CA GLN A 217 -19.13 -11.74 -12.02
C GLN A 217 -19.53 -13.16 -11.61
N THR A 218 -18.60 -13.96 -11.08
CA THR A 218 -18.89 -15.34 -10.64
C THR A 218 -19.90 -15.39 -9.50
N SER A 219 -20.12 -14.26 -8.79
CA SER A 219 -21.24 -14.11 -7.84
C SER A 219 -22.60 -14.43 -8.45
N TYR A 220 -22.75 -14.24 -9.76
CA TYR A 220 -23.99 -14.41 -10.49
C TYR A 220 -24.04 -15.71 -11.31
N TRP A 221 -23.05 -16.59 -11.15
CA TRP A 221 -22.91 -17.83 -11.94
C TRP A 221 -22.96 -19.05 -11.01
N PRO A 222 -24.09 -19.78 -10.94
CA PRO A 222 -24.22 -20.98 -10.11
C PRO A 222 -23.13 -22.03 -10.34
N GLU A 223 -22.65 -22.18 -11.58
CA GLU A 223 -21.59 -23.12 -11.96
C GLU A 223 -20.24 -22.81 -11.27
N TRP A 224 -20.06 -21.59 -10.79
CA TRP A 224 -18.88 -21.13 -10.06
C TRP A 224 -19.12 -20.97 -8.55
N GLY A 225 -20.25 -21.46 -8.04
CA GLY A 225 -20.63 -21.30 -6.62
C GLY A 225 -21.35 -19.98 -6.33
N GLY A 226 -21.67 -19.19 -7.36
CA GLY A 226 -22.55 -18.03 -7.25
C GLY A 226 -24.02 -18.41 -7.19
N SER A 227 -24.89 -17.44 -7.49
CA SER A 227 -26.34 -17.61 -7.41
C SER A 227 -27.04 -16.83 -8.53
N ASP A 228 -28.12 -17.41 -9.06
CA ASP A 228 -29.07 -16.69 -9.92
C ASP A 228 -29.86 -15.63 -9.13
N GLU A 229 -29.92 -15.79 -7.80
CA GLU A 229 -30.57 -14.84 -6.90
C GLU A 229 -29.64 -13.67 -6.57
N ARG A 230 -29.96 -12.49 -7.10
CA ARG A 230 -29.14 -11.27 -6.98
C ARG A 230 -28.82 -10.81 -5.55
N HIS A 231 -29.59 -11.29 -4.57
CA HIS A 231 -29.47 -10.95 -3.15
C HIS A 231 -29.02 -12.13 -2.30
N ASP A 232 -28.50 -13.20 -2.91
CA ASP A 232 -27.97 -14.33 -2.17
C ASP A 232 -26.79 -13.89 -1.27
N PRO A 233 -26.92 -14.06 0.08
CA PRO A 233 -25.94 -13.57 1.04
C PRO A 233 -24.61 -14.32 1.01
N THR A 234 -24.53 -15.45 0.31
CA THR A 234 -23.33 -16.28 0.24
C THR A 234 -22.33 -15.81 -0.82
N THR A 235 -22.73 -14.88 -1.69
CA THR A 235 -21.94 -14.43 -2.84
C THR A 235 -20.82 -13.44 -2.48
N THR A 236 -19.85 -13.25 -3.38
CA THR A 236 -18.83 -12.20 -3.26
C THR A 236 -19.47 -10.82 -3.29
N MET A 237 -20.46 -10.60 -4.16
CA MET A 237 -21.19 -9.33 -4.21
C MET A 237 -22.07 -9.09 -2.97
N ALA A 238 -22.46 -10.12 -2.21
CA ALA A 238 -23.05 -9.91 -0.89
C ALA A 238 -22.02 -9.38 0.11
N LEU A 239 -20.81 -9.98 0.17
CA LEU A 239 -19.71 -9.44 0.98
C LEU A 239 -19.46 -7.96 0.66
N VAL A 240 -19.36 -7.60 -0.62
CA VAL A 240 -19.12 -6.21 -1.04
C VAL A 240 -20.24 -5.27 -0.57
N LYS A 241 -21.50 -5.69 -0.63
CA LYS A 241 -22.64 -4.89 -0.12
C LYS A 241 -22.55 -4.72 1.40
N ASP A 242 -22.26 -5.80 2.12
CA ASP A 242 -22.06 -5.76 3.58
C ASP A 242 -20.94 -4.77 3.95
N LEU A 243 -19.85 -4.74 3.18
CA LEU A 243 -18.76 -3.77 3.40
C LEU A 243 -19.18 -2.31 3.13
N VAL A 244 -20.01 -2.08 2.11
CA VAL A 244 -20.51 -0.73 1.79
C VAL A 244 -21.45 -0.23 2.88
N ASP A 245 -22.33 -1.09 3.39
CA ASP A 245 -23.20 -0.75 4.51
C ASP A 245 -22.35 -0.50 5.77
N GLY A 246 -21.40 -1.39 6.06
CA GLY A 246 -20.48 -1.37 7.20
C GLY A 246 -19.60 -0.12 7.33
N LEU A 247 -19.31 0.58 6.22
CA LEU A 247 -18.69 1.91 6.25
C LEU A 247 -19.43 2.86 7.21
N ASN A 248 -20.75 2.70 7.31
CA ASN A 248 -21.65 3.58 8.06
C ASN A 248 -22.11 2.96 9.39
N HIS A 249 -21.42 1.95 9.92
CA HIS A 249 -21.86 1.24 11.12
C HIS A 249 -22.10 2.16 12.34
N GLU A 250 -21.33 3.25 12.47
CA GLU A 250 -21.52 4.25 13.54
C GLU A 250 -22.84 5.02 13.40
N GLU A 251 -23.53 4.94 12.26
CA GLU A 251 -24.83 5.56 12.02
C GLU A 251 -26.01 4.63 12.34
N TYR A 252 -25.76 3.34 12.60
CA TYR A 252 -26.82 2.36 12.84
C TYR A 252 -27.56 2.61 14.15
N VAL A 253 -28.82 2.99 14.05
CA VAL A 253 -29.67 3.31 15.20
C VAL A 253 -30.13 2.09 16.03
N ASP A 254 -29.72 0.89 15.65
CA ASP A 254 -29.84 -0.33 16.43
C ASP A 254 -28.70 -0.37 17.45
N GLU A 255 -29.01 -0.10 18.72
CA GLU A 255 -28.04 -0.07 19.81
C GLU A 255 -27.56 -1.48 20.21
N SER A 256 -28.20 -2.55 19.71
CA SER A 256 -27.75 -3.94 19.93
C SER A 256 -26.71 -4.42 18.93
N TYR A 257 -26.52 -3.67 17.84
CA TYR A 257 -25.56 -4.02 16.80
C TYR A 257 -24.12 -3.94 17.31
N ALA A 258 -23.38 -5.04 17.16
CA ALA A 258 -21.96 -5.12 17.45
C ALA A 258 -21.18 -5.03 16.13
N PRO A 259 -20.34 -4.00 15.91
CA PRO A 259 -19.54 -3.88 14.70
C PRO A 259 -18.61 -5.08 14.51
N THR A 260 -18.56 -5.58 13.28
CA THR A 260 -17.61 -6.59 12.86
C THR A 260 -16.19 -6.01 12.76
N TYR A 261 -15.18 -6.89 12.61
CA TYR A 261 -13.82 -6.43 12.35
C TYR A 261 -13.75 -5.56 11.08
N ALA A 262 -14.49 -5.93 10.04
CA ALA A 262 -14.52 -5.20 8.78
C ALA A 262 -15.15 -3.81 8.96
N ASP A 263 -16.26 -3.70 9.70
CA ASP A 263 -16.91 -2.40 9.96
C ASP A 263 -15.95 -1.40 10.60
N LEU A 264 -15.12 -1.88 11.54
CA LEU A 264 -14.13 -1.06 12.24
C LEU A 264 -12.87 -0.76 11.41
N HIS A 265 -12.61 -1.49 10.33
CA HIS A 265 -11.33 -1.44 9.61
C HIS A 265 -11.41 -1.18 8.10
N VAL A 266 -12.60 -1.07 7.52
CA VAL A 266 -12.81 -0.65 6.13
C VAL A 266 -13.14 0.82 6.10
N VAL A 267 -12.37 1.60 5.32
CA VAL A 267 -12.57 3.07 5.20
C VAL A 267 -12.99 3.50 3.80
N ALA A 268 -12.84 2.62 2.79
CA ALA A 268 -13.38 2.86 1.46
C ALA A 268 -13.60 1.54 0.70
N VAL A 269 -14.63 1.52 -0.15
CA VAL A 269 -14.91 0.45 -1.10
C VAL A 269 -15.12 1.07 -2.48
N HIS A 270 -14.33 0.65 -3.47
CA HIS A 270 -14.40 1.15 -4.84
C HIS A 270 -14.81 0.02 -5.79
N CYS A 271 -16.03 0.11 -6.32
CA CYS A 271 -16.57 -0.91 -7.22
C CYS A 271 -16.42 -0.48 -8.68
N TYR A 272 -15.82 -1.35 -9.48
CA TYR A 272 -15.77 -1.28 -10.94
C TYR A 272 -16.37 -2.56 -11.53
N HIS A 273 -16.51 -2.63 -12.86
CA HIS A 273 -16.98 -3.86 -13.50
C HIS A 273 -15.99 -5.00 -13.22
N ASN A 274 -16.44 -6.01 -12.47
CA ASN A 274 -15.70 -7.22 -12.10
C ASN A 274 -14.43 -6.99 -11.27
N LEU A 275 -14.31 -5.83 -10.61
CA LEU A 275 -13.14 -5.48 -9.82
C LEU A 275 -13.55 -4.59 -8.65
N VAL A 276 -13.15 -4.97 -7.44
CA VAL A 276 -13.43 -4.21 -6.22
C VAL A 276 -12.13 -3.94 -5.49
N PHE A 277 -11.94 -2.70 -5.03
CA PHE A 277 -10.85 -2.32 -4.13
C PHE A 277 -11.41 -1.94 -2.77
N ILE A 278 -10.77 -2.42 -1.70
CA ILE A 278 -11.14 -2.18 -0.31
C ILE A 278 -9.92 -1.57 0.38
N GLU A 279 -10.09 -0.37 0.93
CA GLU A 279 -9.03 0.30 1.69
C GLU A 279 -9.17 -0.01 3.17
N LYS A 280 -8.06 -0.52 3.76
CA LYS A 280 -7.98 -0.77 5.19
C LYS A 280 -7.57 0.50 5.93
N GLY A 281 -8.25 0.81 7.02
CA GLY A 281 -7.90 1.90 7.93
C GLY A 281 -8.59 1.75 9.27
N ARG A 282 -8.74 2.83 10.04
CA ARG A 282 -9.62 2.85 11.21
C ARG A 282 -10.90 3.59 10.85
N ASN A 283 -12.02 2.89 10.88
CA ASN A 283 -13.33 3.47 10.64
C ASN A 283 -13.94 3.91 11.98
N THR A 284 -13.56 5.10 12.42
CA THR A 284 -13.98 5.66 13.73
C THR A 284 -14.11 7.18 13.62
N GLU A 285 -14.75 7.66 12.55
CA GLU A 285 -14.94 9.10 12.33
C GLU A 285 -15.95 9.69 13.33
N GLY A 286 -16.82 8.85 13.88
CA GLY A 286 -17.85 9.19 14.84
C GLY A 286 -19.16 9.59 14.16
N THR A 287 -20.24 9.47 14.92
CA THR A 287 -21.60 9.86 14.50
C THR A 287 -22.09 11.09 15.27
N ASN A 288 -22.97 11.88 14.65
CA ASN A 288 -23.76 12.91 15.33
C ASN A 288 -25.22 12.46 15.62
N ARG A 289 -25.57 11.19 15.40
CA ARG A 289 -26.95 10.70 15.47
C ARG A 289 -27.62 10.95 16.81
N ARG A 290 -26.89 10.93 17.93
CA ARG A 290 -27.48 11.19 19.27
C ARG A 290 -27.93 12.63 19.45
N SER A 291 -27.23 13.59 18.84
CA SER A 291 -27.65 15.00 18.88
C SER A 291 -28.76 15.28 17.85
N VAL A 292 -28.64 14.70 16.65
CA VAL A 292 -29.62 14.90 15.57
C VAL A 292 -30.95 14.18 15.85
N LEU A 293 -30.91 12.98 16.40
CA LEU A 293 -32.08 12.15 16.71
C LEU A 293 -32.45 12.22 18.19
N ALA A 294 -32.37 13.41 18.81
CA ALA A 294 -32.59 13.60 20.24
C ALA A 294 -33.92 12.99 20.74
N GLU A 295 -35.00 13.12 19.98
CA GLU A 295 -36.31 12.54 20.32
C GLU A 295 -36.28 11.01 20.45
N ARG A 296 -35.55 10.33 19.54
CA ARG A 296 -35.35 8.88 19.59
C ARG A 296 -34.63 8.45 20.86
N TYR A 297 -33.67 9.26 21.30
CA TYR A 297 -32.80 8.94 22.43
C TYR A 297 -33.31 9.47 23.78
N ALA A 298 -34.32 10.35 23.79
CA ALA A 298 -34.89 10.93 25.01
C ALA A 298 -35.49 9.87 25.96
N GLY A 299 -36.05 8.78 25.42
CA GLY A 299 -36.64 7.69 26.21
C GLY A 299 -35.63 6.71 26.82
N ALA A 300 -34.37 6.73 26.40
CA ALA A 300 -33.33 5.81 26.90
C ALA A 300 -32.66 6.31 28.21
N GLN A 301 -32.86 7.57 28.60
CA GLN A 301 -32.28 8.16 29.81
C GLN A 301 -33.15 8.01 31.07
N SER A 302 -34.41 7.60 30.97
CA SER A 302 -35.32 7.52 32.13
C SER A 302 -35.27 6.19 32.91
N GLY A 303 -34.36 5.27 32.58
CA GLY A 303 -34.27 3.94 33.22
C GLY A 303 -33.14 3.75 34.24
N ALA A 304 -32.29 4.75 34.48
CA ALA A 304 -31.11 4.62 35.32
C ALA A 304 -31.17 5.50 36.58
N HIS A 305 -32.25 5.42 37.36
CA HIS A 305 -32.27 5.87 38.76
C HIS A 305 -33.43 5.24 39.53
N SER A 306 -33.20 4.08 40.16
CA SER A 306 -33.69 3.77 41.51
C SER A 306 -33.28 2.35 41.92
N ASP A 307 -32.04 2.18 42.37
CA ASP A 307 -31.71 1.13 43.33
C ASP A 307 -30.89 1.79 44.44
N ALA A 308 -31.59 2.53 45.28
CA ALA A 308 -31.08 2.85 46.61
C ALA A 308 -31.24 1.57 47.46
N PRO A 309 -30.19 1.08 48.13
CA PRO A 309 -30.32 -0.06 49.03
C PRO A 309 -31.25 0.32 50.19
N PRO A 310 -32.10 -0.60 50.68
CA PRO A 310 -33.01 -0.31 51.78
C PRO A 310 -32.23 -0.03 53.07
N ASP A 311 -32.69 0.98 53.81
CA ASP A 311 -32.15 1.46 55.08
C ASP A 311 -31.89 0.33 56.09
N ALA A 312 -30.71 0.37 56.70
CA ALA A 312 -30.39 -0.44 57.87
C ALA A 312 -31.22 0.03 59.09
N PRO A 313 -31.74 -0.88 59.93
CA PRO A 313 -32.53 -0.51 61.09
C PRO A 313 -31.65 0.12 62.18
N PRO A 314 -32.21 1.01 63.03
CA PRO A 314 -31.45 1.69 64.06
C PRO A 314 -31.10 0.75 65.21
N ASP A 315 -29.85 0.84 65.66
CA ASP A 315 -29.38 0.24 66.90
C ASP A 315 -30.23 0.70 68.09
N ALA A 316 -30.56 -0.24 68.96
CA ALA A 316 -31.17 -0.01 70.27
C ALA A 316 -30.50 -0.96 71.30
N PRO A 317 -30.53 -0.60 72.60
CA PRO A 317 -29.35 -0.38 73.44
C PRO A 317 -28.68 -1.61 74.05
#